data_AF-A0A1H7LV56-F1
#
_entry.id   AF-A0A1H7LV56-F1
#
_cell.length_a   1.000
_cell.length_b   1.000
_cell.length_c   1.000
_cell.angle_alpha   90.00
_cell.angle_beta   90.00
_cell.angle_gamma   90.00
#
_symmetry.space_group_name_H-M   'P 1'
#
loop_
_entity.id
_entity.type
_entity.pdbx_description
1 polymer ?
#
loop_
_entity_poly.entity_id
_entity_poly.type
_entity_poly.pdbx_seq_one_letter_code
_entity_poly.pdbx_strand_id
1 'polypeptide(L)' 'MRKTISIIGMVIAIITIVSSFFKNGDTGHMFGFELDIWTYRLIWLALFGVILNGYLKETKRVK' A
#
# COMPACT_ATOMS: atom_id res chain seq x y z
N MET A 1 -11.82 11.78 -11.04
CA MET A 1 -10.36 11.57 -10.97
C MET A 1 -9.86 11.04 -9.61
N ARG A 2 -10.41 11.46 -8.44
CA ARG A 2 -10.00 10.95 -7.10
C ARG A 2 -10.12 9.43 -6.92
N LYS A 3 -11.23 8.83 -7.38
CA LYS A 3 -11.44 7.36 -7.29
C LYS A 3 -10.41 6.57 -8.11
N THR A 4 -10.09 7.01 -9.33
CA THR A 4 -9.11 6.35 -10.21
C THR A 4 -7.71 6.35 -9.58
N ILE A 5 -7.26 7.49 -9.04
CA ILE A 5 -5.96 7.60 -8.35
C ILE A 5 -5.90 6.69 -7.12
N SER A 6 -7.01 6.62 -6.35
CA SER A 6 -7.10 5.74 -5.17
C SER A 6 -7.03 4.26 -5.54
N ILE A 7 -7.70 3.87 -6.64
CA ILE A 7 -7.68 2.49 -7.14
C ILE A 7 -6.28 2.12 -7.64
N ILE A 8 -5.63 3.00 -8.41
CA ILE A 8 -4.26 2.78 -8.89
C ILE A 8 -3.30 2.63 -7.71
N GLY A 9 -3.39 3.51 -6.71
CA GLY A 9 -2.59 3.42 -5.49
C GLY A 9 -2.80 2.12 -4.71
N MET A 10 -4.05 1.65 -4.59
CA MET A 10 -4.36 0.36 -3.96
C MET A 10 -3.75 -0.82 -4.73
N VAL A 11 -3.85 -0.82 -6.06
CA VAL A 11 -3.30 -1.92 -6.89
C VAL A 11 -1.79 -1.98 -6.75
N ILE A 12 -1.10 -0.83 -6.81
CA ILE A 12 0.35 -0.78 -6.60
C ILE A 12 0.71 -1.31 -5.22
N ALA A 13 0.03 -0.83 -4.17
CA ALA A 13 0.30 -1.29 -2.80
C ALA A 13 0.12 -2.80 -2.63
N ILE A 14 -0.94 -3.38 -3.21
CA ILE A 14 -1.18 -4.84 -3.16
C ILE A 14 -0.06 -5.58 -3.89
N ILE A 15 0.30 -5.17 -5.10
CA ILE A 15 1.37 -5.82 -5.88
C ILE A 15 2.69 -5.77 -5.11
N THR A 16 3.00 -4.64 -4.48
CA THR A 16 4.23 -4.47 -3.71
C THR A 16 4.25 -5.35 -2.45
N ILE A 17 3.13 -5.44 -1.73
CA ILE A 17 3.00 -6.35 -0.58
C ILE A 17 3.16 -7.80 -1.04
N VAL A 18 2.41 -8.23 -2.05
CA VAL A 18 2.42 -9.62 -2.54
C VAL A 18 3.81 -10.00 -3.06
N SER A 19 4.44 -9.15 -3.87
CA SER A 19 5.81 -9.41 -4.37
C SER A 19 6.86 -9.44 -3.25
N SER A 20 6.65 -8.72 -2.14
CA SER A 20 7.51 -8.81 -0.95
C SER A 20 7.47 -10.18 -0.26
N PHE A 21 6.44 -11.00 -0.49
CA PHE A 21 6.39 -12.38 0.02
C PHE A 21 7.17 -13.35 -0.85
N PHE A 22 7.31 -13.06 -2.15
CA PHE A 22 8.10 -13.87 -3.08
C PHE A 22 9.58 -13.49 -3.09
N LYS A 23 9.92 -12.30 -2.59
CA LYS A 23 11.31 -11.92 -2.31
C LYS A 23 11.75 -12.54 -0.99
N ASN A 24 12.66 -13.53 -1.04
CA ASN A 24 13.36 -14.11 0.11
C ASN A 24 14.42 -13.15 0.71
N GLY A 25 14.24 -11.84 0.59
CA GLY A 25 15.15 -10.85 1.17
C GLY A 25 14.65 -10.44 2.55
N ASP A 26 15.52 -10.51 3.57
CA ASP A 26 15.20 -10.07 4.93
C ASP A 26 15.04 -8.54 5.05
N THR A 27 15.48 -7.80 4.03
CA THR A 27 15.38 -6.34 3.96
C THR A 27 14.66 -5.88 2.69
N GLY A 28 13.78 -4.89 2.86
CA GLY A 28 13.12 -4.14 1.81
C GLY A 28 13.70 -2.74 1.72
N HIS A 29 14.03 -2.28 0.51
CA HIS A 29 14.45 -0.91 0.29
C HIS A 29 13.22 -0.01 0.08
N MET A 30 13.07 1.03 0.90
CA MET A 30 11.96 1.98 0.82
C MET A 30 12.48 3.42 0.99
N PHE A 31 12.20 4.30 0.02
CA PHE A 31 12.67 5.70 0.03
C PHE A 31 14.19 5.87 0.23
N GLY A 32 15.00 4.90 -0.22
CA GLY A 32 16.47 4.92 -0.06
C GLY A 32 16.97 4.43 1.30
N PHE A 33 16.06 3.94 2.17
CA PHE A 33 16.40 3.29 3.43
C PHE A 33 16.20 1.78 3.33
N GLU A 34 17.10 1.02 3.93
CA GLU A 34 16.92 -0.40 4.16
C GLU A 34 16.08 -0.60 5.42
N LEU A 35 14.92 -1.22 5.25
CA LEU A 35 14.02 -1.57 6.33
C LEU A 35 13.92 -3.08 6.39
N ASP A 36 13.69 -3.61 7.59
CA ASP A 36 13.28 -5.00 7.73
C ASP A 36 12.01 -5.28 6.91
N ILE A 37 11.92 -6.49 6.33
CA ILE A 37 10.85 -6.87 5.43
C ILE A 37 9.45 -6.80 6.09
N TRP A 38 9.35 -7.02 7.40
CA TRP A 38 8.10 -6.83 8.14
C TRP A 38 7.75 -5.36 8.31
N THR A 39 8.73 -4.52 8.61
CA THR A 39 8.54 -3.07 8.69
C THR A 39 8.10 -2.51 7.33
N TYR A 40 8.72 -2.96 6.25
CA TYR A 40 8.35 -2.65 4.88
C TYR A 40 6.88 -3.01 4.58
N ARG A 41 6.46 -4.23 4.95
CA ARG A 41 5.07 -4.70 4.78
C ARG A 41 4.08 -3.89 5.60
N LEU A 42 4.42 -3.54 6.84
CA LEU A 42 3.56 -2.73 7.71
C LEU A 42 3.34 -1.32 7.15
N ILE A 43 4.38 -0.68 6.61
CA ILE A 43 4.26 0.64 5.97
C ILE A 43 3.35 0.56 4.75
N TRP A 44 3.53 -0.45 3.90
CA TRP A 44 2.66 -0.66 2.74
C TRP A 44 1.21 -0.98 3.13
N LEU A 45 0.99 -1.78 4.18
CA LEU A 45 -0.33 -2.04 4.74
C LEU A 45 -0.98 -0.77 5.30
N ALA A 46 -0.21 0.07 6.00
CA ALA A 46 -0.71 1.33 6.53
C ALA A 46 -1.11 2.29 5.39
N LEU A 47 -0.26 2.44 4.37
CA LEU A 47 -0.56 3.22 3.17
C LEU A 47 -1.81 2.71 2.47
N PHE A 48 -1.91 1.38 2.27
CA PHE A 48 -3.10 0.75 1.72
C PHE A 48 -4.35 1.05 2.55
N GLY A 49 -4.26 0.96 3.88
CA GLY A 49 -5.35 1.27 4.79
C GLY A 49 -5.80 2.74 4.73
N VAL A 50 -4.86 3.69 4.61
CA VAL A 50 -5.17 5.12 4.44
C VAL A 50 -5.88 5.37 3.12
N ILE A 51 -5.38 4.81 2.01
CA ILE A 51 -6.00 4.94 0.68
C ILE A 51 -7.40 4.29 0.69
N LEU A 52 -7.53 3.10 1.26
CA LEU A 52 -8.80 2.39 1.38
C LEU A 52 -9.80 3.19 2.22
N ASN A 53 -9.39 3.75 3.37
CA ASN A 53 -10.26 4.57 4.21
C ASN A 53 -10.71 5.85 3.47
N GLY A 54 -9.79 6.50 2.73
CA GLY A 54 -10.12 7.61 1.84
C GLY A 54 -11.17 7.21 0.79
N TYR A 55 -10.96 6.08 0.11
CA TYR A 55 -11.89 5.56 -0.89
C TYR A 55 -13.28 5.21 -0.30
N LEU A 56 -13.32 4.58 0.88
CA LEU A 56 -14.56 4.23 1.58
C LEU A 56 -15.31 5.49 2.04
N LYS A 57 -14.60 6.51 2.55
CA LYS A 57 -15.21 7.81 2.92
C LYS A 57 -15.79 8.52 1.70
N GLU A 58 -15.07 8.53 0.57
CA GLU A 58 -15.55 9.10 -0.68
C GLU A 58 -16.80 8.36 -1.18
N THR A 59 -16.85 7.04 -0.99
CA THR A 59 -18.00 6.21 -1.37
C THR A 59 -19.20 6.42 -0.46
N LYS A 60 -19.00 6.59 0.86
CA LYS A 60 -20.08 6.90 1.80
C LYS A 60 -20.70 8.29 1.60
N ARG A 61 -19.93 9.28 1.12
CA ARG A 61 -20.46 10.62 0.81
C ARG A 61 -21.28 10.71 -0.47
N VAL A 62 -21.27 9.68 -1.32
CA VAL A 62 -22.04 9.62 -2.56
C VAL A 62 -23.43 8.97 -2.35
N LYS A 63 -23.73 8.51 -1.13
CA LYS A 63 -25.04 8.00 -0.73
C LYS A 63 -25.79 9.06 0.06
#